data_AF-A0A2R5FVG2-F1
#
_entry.id   AF-A0A2R5FVG2-F1
#
_cell.length_a   1.000
_cell.length_b   1.000
_cell.length_c   1.000
_cell.angle_alpha   90.00
_cell.angle_beta   90.00
_cell.angle_gamma   90.00
#
_symmetry.space_group_name_H-M   'P 1'
#
loop_
_entity.id
_entity.type
_entity.pdbx_description
1 polymer ?
#
loop_
_entity_poly.entity_id
_entity_poly.type
_entity_poly.pdbx_seq_one_letter_code
_entity_poly.pdbx_strand_id
1 'polypeptide(L)'
;MVINFSSVTLPQSENLKLHILLSRNNEGNVIASVLEFPNTQVEAPTTEQAVQELKKLLSTRLEKIEIIPLEIQLSQNEAENPWMKFAGVFKDDADFAEIANNLRAERNAVDED
;
A
#
# COMPACT_ATOMS: atom_id res chain seq x y z
N MET A 1 18.31 -22.43 20.63
CA MET A 1 18.80 -21.13 20.10
C MET A 1 17.96 -20.05 20.76
N VAL A 2 18.54 -19.26 21.66
CA VAL A 2 17.81 -18.21 22.40
C VAL A 2 17.97 -16.93 21.58
N ILE A 3 16.89 -16.44 20.98
CA ILE A 3 16.92 -15.21 20.19
C ILE A 3 16.58 -14.08 21.17
N ASN A 4 17.56 -13.22 21.45
CA ASN A 4 17.44 -12.16 22.44
C ASN A 4 16.94 -10.90 21.71
N PHE A 5 15.65 -10.59 21.82
CA PHE A 5 15.08 -9.36 21.25
C PHE A 5 15.17 -8.24 22.29
N SER A 6 15.71 -7.09 21.88
CA SER A 6 15.57 -5.87 22.68
C SER A 6 14.17 -5.32 22.42
N SER A 7 13.24 -5.58 23.33
CA SER A 7 11.90 -5.01 23.25
C SER A 7 11.95 -3.53 23.59
N VAL A 8 11.37 -2.71 22.72
CA VAL A 8 11.19 -1.28 22.98
C VAL A 8 9.76 -1.09 23.43
N THR A 9 9.58 -0.73 24.70
CA THR A 9 8.31 -0.18 25.16
C THR A 9 8.19 1.22 24.56
N LEU A 10 7.33 1.39 23.55
CA LEU A 10 7.02 2.72 23.05
C LEU A 10 6.53 3.58 24.22
N PRO A 11 6.99 4.83 24.35
CA PRO A 11 6.31 5.76 25.24
C PRO A 11 4.85 5.75 24.82
N GLN A 12 3.95 5.45 25.76
CA GLN A 12 2.52 5.49 25.52
C GLN A 12 2.18 6.93 25.13
N SER A 13 2.21 7.23 23.85
CA SER A 13 1.68 8.47 23.33
C SER A 13 0.19 8.44 23.65
N GLU A 14 -0.30 9.45 24.36
CA GLU A 14 -1.70 9.51 24.81
C GLU A 14 -2.70 9.48 23.63
N ASN A 15 -2.21 9.67 22.39
CA ASN A 15 -3.05 9.65 21.20
C ASN A 15 -2.38 8.98 19.99
N LEU A 16 -2.83 7.77 19.66
CA LEU A 16 -2.50 7.10 18.40
C LEU A 16 -3.54 7.48 17.34
N LYS A 17 -3.12 8.21 16.30
CA LYS A 17 -3.95 8.49 15.13
C LYS A 17 -3.73 7.40 14.08
N LEU A 18 -4.79 6.72 13.70
CA LEU A 18 -4.81 5.68 12.66
C LEU A 18 -5.82 6.05 11.59
N HIS A 19 -5.58 5.58 10.37
CA HIS A 19 -6.54 5.74 9.28
C HIS A 19 -7.45 4.52 9.21
N ILE A 20 -8.75 4.76 9.14
CA ILE A 20 -9.75 3.71 8.99
C ILE A 20 -10.29 3.69 7.56
N LEU A 21 -10.47 2.48 7.04
CA LEU A 21 -11.15 2.20 5.79
C LEU A 21 -12.56 1.71 6.13
N LEU A 22 -13.55 2.27 5.45
CA LEU A 22 -14.94 1.85 5.57
C LEU A 22 -15.41 1.33 4.22
N SER A 23 -15.86 0.09 4.18
CA SER A 23 -16.49 -0.52 3.01
C SER A 23 -17.83 -1.12 3.41
N ARG A 24 -18.65 -1.47 2.42
CA ARG A 24 -19.94 -2.12 2.65
C ARG A 24 -19.93 -3.48 1.96
N ASN A 25 -20.42 -4.52 2.64
CA ASN A 25 -20.56 -5.85 2.07
C ASN A 25 -21.83 -5.95 1.18
N ASN A 26 -22.01 -7.08 0.49
CA ASN A 26 -23.19 -7.32 -0.36
C ASN A 26 -24.52 -7.39 0.41
N GLU A 27 -24.47 -7.57 1.73
CA GLU A 27 -25.63 -7.66 2.63
C GLU A 27 -26.00 -6.30 3.26
N GLY A 28 -25.23 -5.23 2.98
CA GLY A 28 -25.46 -3.89 3.50
C GLY A 28 -24.70 -3.56 4.79
N ASN A 29 -24.00 -4.53 5.39
CA ASN A 29 -23.20 -4.33 6.59
C ASN A 29 -21.96 -3.47 6.29
N VAL A 30 -21.56 -2.68 7.27
CA VAL A 30 -20.37 -1.84 7.22
C VAL A 30 -19.17 -2.63 7.74
N ILE A 31 -18.15 -2.74 6.91
CA ILE A 31 -16.85 -3.29 7.26
C ILE A 31 -15.91 -2.12 7.57
N ALA A 32 -15.38 -2.07 8.79
CA ALA A 32 -14.36 -1.11 9.19
C ALA A 32 -13.03 -1.82 9.38
N SER A 33 -11.97 -1.35 8.72
CA SER A 33 -10.61 -1.87 8.85
C SER A 33 -9.60 -0.77 9.07
N VAL A 34 -8.42 -1.11 9.60
CA VAL A 34 -7.33 -0.14 9.83
C VAL A 34 -6.34 -0.23 8.69
N LEU A 35 -6.01 0.90 8.06
CA LEU A 35 -5.09 0.95 6.92
C LEU A 35 -3.71 0.41 7.27
N GLU A 36 -3.21 0.77 8.46
CA GLU A 36 -1.91 0.35 8.97
C GLU A 36 -1.90 -1.13 9.41
N PHE A 37 -3.07 -1.71 9.66
CA PHE A 37 -3.25 -3.09 10.10
C PHE A 37 -4.36 -3.78 9.30
N PRO A 38 -4.10 -4.19 8.03
CA PRO A 38 -5.12 -4.74 7.16
C PRO A 38 -5.78 -6.02 7.72
N ASN A 39 -5.09 -6.73 8.61
CA ASN A 39 -5.63 -7.91 9.30
C ASN A 39 -6.62 -7.57 10.43
N THR A 40 -6.83 -6.29 10.73
CA THR A 40 -7.73 -5.82 11.78
C THR A 40 -8.96 -5.20 11.14
N GLN A 41 -10.02 -5.99 11.07
CA GLN A 41 -11.31 -5.60 10.52
C GLN A 41 -12.45 -6.03 11.44
N VAL A 42 -13.54 -5.28 11.41
CA VAL A 42 -14.79 -5.62 12.07
C VAL A 42 -15.94 -5.35 11.12
N GLU A 43 -17.01 -6.12 11.26
CA GLU A 43 -18.22 -5.98 10.46
C GLU A 43 -19.39 -5.70 11.39
N ALA A 44 -20.10 -4.62 11.14
CA ALA A 44 -21.27 -4.25 11.93
C ALA A 44 -22.37 -3.60 11.06
N PRO A 45 -23.63 -3.63 11.51
CA PRO A 45 -24.75 -3.04 10.78
C PRO A 45 -24.62 -1.52 10.53
N THR A 46 -23.95 -0.78 11.41
CA THR A 46 -23.78 0.68 11.29
C THR A 46 -22.32 1.08 11.39
N THR A 47 -21.99 2.23 10.79
CA THR A 47 -20.66 2.83 10.84
C THR A 47 -20.20 3.10 12.28
N GLU A 48 -21.10 3.58 13.14
CA GLU A 48 -20.76 3.88 14.53
C GLU A 48 -20.43 2.62 15.33
N GLN A 49 -21.20 1.55 15.12
CA GLN A 49 -20.95 0.25 15.76
C GLN A 49 -19.63 -0.34 15.28
N ALA A 50 -19.37 -0.31 13.96
CA ALA A 50 -18.12 -0.81 13.40
C ALA A 50 -16.91 -0.05 13.98
N VAL A 51 -16.98 1.28 14.08
CA VAL A 51 -15.89 2.07 14.65
C VAL A 51 -15.70 1.81 16.15
N GLN A 52 -16.78 1.64 16.92
CA GLN A 52 -16.68 1.32 18.35
C GLN A 52 -16.04 -0.05 18.59
N GLU A 53 -16.45 -1.08 17.85
CA GLU A 53 -15.87 -2.41 17.94
C GLU A 53 -14.40 -2.41 17.51
N LEU A 54 -14.07 -1.68 16.44
CA LEU A 54 -12.70 -1.55 15.97
C LEU A 54 -11.80 -0.91 17.03
N LYS A 55 -12.27 0.15 17.70
CA LYS A 55 -11.56 0.78 18.81
C LYS A 55 -11.31 -0.19 19.96
N LYS A 56 -12.34 -0.94 20.37
CA LYS A 56 -12.21 -1.92 21.46
C LYS A 56 -11.20 -3.02 21.11
N LEU A 57 -11.28 -3.56 19.89
CA LEU A 57 -10.36 -4.55 19.39
C LEU A 57 -8.92 -4.01 19.38
N LEU A 58 -8.71 -2.79 18.89
CA LEU A 58 -7.39 -2.14 18.91
C LEU A 58 -6.85 -1.95 20.31
N SER A 59 -7.64 -1.44 21.26
CA SER A 59 -7.19 -1.27 22.65
C SER A 59 -6.75 -2.59 23.28
N THR A 60 -7.57 -3.65 23.17
CA THR A 60 -7.24 -4.96 23.72
C THR A 60 -6.02 -5.59 23.05
N ARG A 61 -5.85 -5.35 21.74
CA ARG A 61 -4.70 -5.87 21.00
C ARG A 61 -3.43 -5.13 21.40
N LEU A 62 -3.46 -3.79 21.46
CA LEU A 62 -2.31 -2.95 21.81
C LEU A 62 -1.84 -3.17 23.24
N GLU A 63 -2.74 -3.48 24.18
CA GLU A 63 -2.37 -3.88 25.55
C GLU A 63 -1.53 -5.16 25.61
N LYS A 64 -1.66 -6.04 24.62
CA LYS A 64 -1.01 -7.36 24.58
C LYS A 64 0.10 -7.47 23.55
N ILE A 65 0.33 -6.41 22.76
CA ILE A 65 1.34 -6.42 21.71
C ILE A 65 2.71 -6.10 22.31
N GLU A 66 3.67 -6.96 22.01
CA GLU A 66 5.09 -6.66 22.12
C GLU A 66 5.61 -6.25 20.74
N ILE A 67 6.23 -5.07 20.65
CA ILE A 67 6.78 -4.55 19.40
C ILE A 67 8.25 -4.92 19.35
N ILE A 68 8.57 -5.81 18.41
CA ILE A 68 9.95 -6.22 18.13
C ILE A 68 10.42 -5.42 16.92
N PRO A 69 11.32 -4.45 17.09
CA PRO A 69 11.91 -3.75 15.95
C PRO A 69 12.72 -4.75 15.13
N LEU A 70 12.34 -4.92 13.86
CA LEU A 70 13.09 -5.74 12.91
C LEU A 70 13.66 -4.84 11.83
N GLU A 71 14.96 -4.60 11.92
CA GLU A 71 15.71 -3.98 10.85
C GLU A 71 16.07 -5.04 9.82
N ILE A 72 15.46 -4.97 8.65
CA ILE A 72 15.92 -5.70 7.47
C ILE A 72 16.79 -4.76 6.65
N GLN A 73 18.03 -5.17 6.38
CA GLN A 73 18.78 -4.56 5.31
C GLN A 73 18.14 -5.04 4.01
N LEU A 74 17.26 -4.22 3.45
CA LEU A 74 16.96 -4.33 2.03
C LEU A 74 18.29 -4.16 1.34
N SER A 75 18.80 -5.22 0.72
CA SER A 75 19.91 -5.08 -0.19
C SER A 75 19.45 -4.06 -1.23
N GLN A 76 19.94 -2.84 -1.09
CA GLN A 76 20.26 -2.00 -2.23
C GLN A 76 21.37 -2.72 -2.99
N ASN A 77 21.12 -3.96 -3.43
CA ASN A 77 21.66 -4.31 -4.70
C ASN A 77 21.10 -3.23 -5.60
N GLU A 78 22.01 -2.49 -6.22
CA GLU A 78 21.84 -1.89 -7.53
C GLU A 78 21.33 -2.99 -8.47
N ALA A 79 20.15 -3.54 -8.20
CA ALA A 79 19.39 -4.39 -9.07
C ALA A 79 18.98 -3.42 -10.15
N GLU A 80 19.89 -3.28 -11.10
CA GLU A 80 19.76 -2.57 -12.34
C GLU A 80 18.29 -2.70 -12.75
N ASN A 81 17.57 -1.57 -12.77
CA ASN A 81 16.14 -1.56 -12.99
C ASN A 81 15.87 -2.52 -14.17
N PRO A 82 15.04 -3.57 -14.02
CA PRO A 82 14.89 -4.61 -15.06
C PRO A 82 14.44 -4.06 -16.42
N TRP A 83 14.02 -2.80 -16.48
CA TRP A 83 13.69 -2.06 -17.69
C TRP A 83 14.90 -1.39 -18.38
N MET A 84 16.03 -1.23 -17.69
CA MET A 84 17.28 -0.66 -18.24
C MET A 84 17.82 -1.47 -19.42
N LYS A 85 17.70 -2.80 -19.38
CA LYS A 85 18.11 -3.67 -20.51
C LYS A 85 17.33 -3.41 -21.80
N PHE A 86 16.20 -2.71 -21.72
CA PHE A 86 15.37 -2.35 -22.88
C PHE A 86 15.50 -0.86 -23.26
N ALA A 87 16.30 -0.08 -22.53
CA ALA A 87 16.49 1.33 -22.82
C ALA A 87 17.12 1.51 -24.21
N GLY A 88 16.39 2.16 -25.12
CA GLY A 88 16.87 2.41 -26.49
C GLY A 88 16.79 1.21 -27.44
N VAL A 89 16.10 0.12 -27.08
CA VAL A 89 15.99 -1.08 -27.92
C VAL A 89 15.44 -0.81 -29.33
N PHE A 90 14.63 0.24 -29.50
CA PHE A 90 14.06 0.65 -30.79
C PHE A 90 14.66 1.94 -31.36
N LYS A 91 15.80 2.42 -30.84
CA LYS A 91 16.36 3.72 -31.22
C LYS A 91 16.71 3.80 -32.71
N ASP A 92 17.26 2.72 -33.26
CA ASP A 92 17.74 2.63 -34.63
C ASP A 92 16.88 1.66 -35.48
N ASP A 93 15.69 1.31 -35.00
CA ASP A 93 14.75 0.44 -35.70
C ASP A 93 13.90 1.25 -36.69
N ALA A 94 14.10 0.98 -37.99
CA ALA A 94 13.43 1.69 -39.07
C ALA A 94 11.92 1.43 -39.12
N ASP A 95 11.49 0.20 -38.81
CA ASP A 95 10.08 -0.17 -38.79
C ASP A 95 9.37 0.54 -37.62
N PHE A 96 10.03 0.60 -36.45
CA PHE A 96 9.51 1.35 -35.31
C PHE A 96 9.44 2.86 -35.58
N ALA A 97 10.42 3.43 -36.29
CA ALA A 97 10.43 4.84 -36.67
C ALA A 97 9.26 5.20 -37.61
N GLU A 98 8.94 4.31 -38.57
CA GLU A 98 7.79 4.49 -39.46
C GLU A 98 6.47 4.49 -38.68
N ILE A 99 6.28 3.51 -37.78
CA ILE A 99 5.08 3.42 -36.93
C ILE A 99 4.94 4.68 -36.05
N ALA A 100 6.03 5.13 -35.43
CA ALA A 100 6.03 6.31 -34.57
C ALA A 100 5.69 7.60 -35.34
N ASN A 101 6.13 7.71 -36.60
CA ASN A 101 5.79 8.85 -37.46
C ASN A 101 4.32 8.84 -37.86
N ASN A 102 3.78 7.68 -38.22
CA ASN A 102 2.36 7.53 -38.55
C ASN A 102 1.47 7.92 -37.35
N LEU A 103 1.79 7.40 -36.15
CA LEU A 103 1.05 7.74 -34.93
C LEU A 103 1.14 9.24 -34.56
N ARG A 104 2.29 9.87 -34.80
CA ARG A 104 2.46 11.31 -34.59
C ARG A 104 1.63 12.14 -35.58
N ALA A 105 1.56 11.70 -36.84
CA ALA A 105 0.76 12.36 -37.87
C ALA A 105 -0.73 12.30 -37.52
N GLU A 106 -1.23 11.13 -37.09
CA GLU A 106 -2.61 10.97 -36.61
C GLU A 106 -2.91 11.90 -35.43
N ARG A 107 -2.01 11.98 -34.44
CA ARG A 107 -2.21 12.86 -33.28
C ARG A 107 -2.30 14.33 -33.66
N ASN A 108 -1.40 14.79 -34.53
CA ASN A 108 -1.39 16.20 -34.96
C ASN A 108 -2.62 16.55 -35.80
N ALA A 109 -3.15 15.60 -36.58
CA ALA A 109 -4.37 15.81 -37.37
C ALA A 109 -5.61 15.99 -36.49
N VAL A 110 -5.64 15.43 -35.27
CA VAL A 110 -6.75 15.62 -34.31
C VAL A 110 -6.66 16.97 -33.58
N ASP A 111 -5.46 17.53 -33.43
CA ASP A 111 -5.24 18.83 -32.77
C ASP A 111 -5.45 20.03 -33.72
N GLU A 112 -5.64 19.80 -35.02
CA GLU A 112 -5.86 20.83 -36.06
C GLU A 112 -7.36 21.10 -36.38
N ASP A 113 -8.30 20.48 -35.66
CA ASP A 113 -9.76 20.69 -35.77
C ASP A 113 -10.35 21.52 -34.60
#